data_AF-A0A2E3XMZ8-F1
#
_entry.id   AF-A0A2E3XMZ8-F1
#
_cell.length_a   1.000
_cell.length_b   1.000
_cell.length_c   1.000
_cell.angle_alpha   90.00
_cell.angle_beta   90.00
_cell.angle_gamma   90.00
#
_symmetry.space_group_name_H-M   'P 1'
#
loop_
_entity.id
_entity.type
_entity.pdbx_description
1 polymer ?
#
loop_
_entity_poly.entity_id
_entity_poly.type
_entity_poly.pdbx_seq_one_letter_code
_entity_poly.pdbx_strand_id
1 'polypeptide(L)'
;MTKQPSWQKRQVDSFGKFRIEYGAPTNQMTGQRVYTLMAEGTGGNSKLGMRDDGNYDIQVDQTITIAGGTKGTPPRDGNGVVITSVEGGISITCQKGKLSLVAEEIELVSGKDIWCSALGGQMVINSKKCHFKVKDLDVDMGMFRGNNIPGDVVVRDAGFLAKVCAGTEVNFQQ
;
A
#
# COMPACT_ATOMS: atom_id res chain seq x y z
N MET A 1 -35.16 11.72 -33.68
CA MET A 1 -33.98 10.83 -33.83
C MET A 1 -34.23 9.59 -32.99
N THR A 2 -34.50 8.47 -33.64
CA THR A 2 -34.74 7.17 -32.99
C THR A 2 -33.44 6.66 -32.38
N LYS A 3 -33.37 6.53 -31.06
CA LYS A 3 -32.25 5.87 -30.35
C LYS A 3 -32.17 4.42 -30.87
N GLN A 4 -31.14 4.11 -31.65
CA GLN A 4 -30.89 2.73 -32.05
C GLN A 4 -30.66 1.87 -30.78
N PRO A 5 -31.32 0.71 -30.65
CA PRO A 5 -31.14 -0.17 -29.51
C PRO A 5 -29.67 -0.61 -29.40
N SER A 6 -29.18 -0.66 -28.16
CA SER A 6 -27.75 -0.72 -27.83
C SER A 6 -27.01 -1.96 -28.37
N TRP A 7 -27.74 -3.04 -28.68
CA TRP A 7 -27.20 -4.24 -29.30
C TRP A 7 -26.82 -4.05 -30.79
N GLN A 8 -27.42 -3.08 -31.49
CA GLN A 8 -27.10 -2.79 -32.90
C GLN A 8 -25.73 -2.11 -33.09
N LYS A 9 -25.18 -1.54 -32.01
CA LYS A 9 -23.84 -0.94 -32.00
C LYS A 9 -22.74 -1.93 -31.61
N ARG A 10 -23.11 -3.14 -31.20
CA ARG A 10 -22.16 -4.14 -30.74
C ARG A 10 -21.41 -4.72 -31.93
N GLN A 11 -20.09 -4.58 -31.94
CA GLN A 11 -19.21 -5.25 -32.88
C GLN A 11 -18.34 -6.24 -32.12
N VAL A 12 -18.18 -7.44 -32.67
CA VAL A 12 -17.37 -8.51 -32.08
C VAL A 12 -16.46 -9.05 -33.15
N ASP A 13 -15.16 -8.84 -32.96
CA ASP A 13 -14.12 -9.48 -33.75
C ASP A 13 -13.54 -10.63 -32.92
N SER A 14 -13.73 -11.86 -33.40
CA SER A 14 -13.28 -13.07 -32.70
C SER A 14 -12.18 -13.77 -33.48
N PHE A 15 -11.08 -14.07 -32.81
CA PHE A 15 -9.92 -14.77 -33.33
C PHE A 15 -9.73 -16.11 -32.59
N GLY A 16 -10.83 -16.83 -32.33
CA GLY A 16 -10.85 -18.08 -31.57
C GLY A 16 -11.00 -17.84 -30.07
N LYS A 17 -9.98 -18.17 -29.28
CA LYS A 17 -9.99 -17.98 -27.81
C LYS A 17 -9.81 -16.53 -27.36
N PHE A 18 -9.61 -15.63 -28.31
CA PHE A 18 -9.44 -14.20 -28.10
C PHE A 18 -10.55 -13.45 -28.84
N ARG A 19 -11.23 -12.53 -28.16
CA ARG A 19 -12.26 -11.69 -28.75
C ARG A 19 -12.10 -10.23 -28.34
N ILE A 20 -12.42 -9.35 -29.27
CA ILE A 20 -12.56 -7.91 -29.05
C ILE A 20 -14.04 -7.57 -29.17
N GLU A 21 -14.61 -7.01 -28.11
CA GLU A 21 -15.98 -6.54 -28.12
C GLU A 21 -16.02 -5.01 -27.98
N TYR A 22 -16.75 -4.35 -28.87
CA TYR A 22 -16.98 -2.90 -28.88
C TYR A 22 -18.45 -2.59 -28.70
N GLY A 23 -18.77 -1.49 -28.00
CA GLY A 23 -20.15 -1.04 -27.84
C GLY A 23 -21.05 -2.10 -27.21
N ALA A 24 -20.50 -2.87 -26.26
CA ALA A 24 -21.18 -3.96 -25.56
C ALA A 24 -21.72 -3.44 -24.21
N PRO A 25 -22.98 -3.01 -24.13
CA PRO A 25 -23.61 -2.52 -22.91
C PRO A 25 -23.89 -3.69 -21.95
N THR A 26 -22.88 -4.18 -21.26
CA THR A 26 -23.13 -4.98 -20.06
C THR A 26 -23.50 -4.02 -18.94
N ASN A 27 -24.76 -4.06 -18.49
CA ASN A 27 -25.21 -3.34 -17.31
C ASN A 27 -24.54 -3.95 -16.06
N GLN A 28 -23.28 -3.62 -15.82
CA GLN A 28 -22.68 -3.75 -14.50
C GLN A 28 -22.88 -2.42 -13.77
N MET A 29 -22.74 -2.44 -12.45
CA MET A 29 -23.08 -1.34 -11.52
C MET A 29 -22.31 -0.03 -11.76
N THR A 30 -21.45 0.02 -12.77
CA THR A 30 -20.42 1.02 -13.02
C THR A 30 -20.31 1.39 -14.52
N GLY A 31 -21.42 1.33 -15.27
CA GLY A 31 -21.49 1.85 -16.64
C GLY A 31 -21.29 0.82 -17.75
N GLN A 32 -21.58 1.23 -18.99
CA GLN A 32 -21.44 0.40 -20.19
C GLN A 32 -19.96 0.29 -20.59
N ARG A 33 -19.55 -0.86 -21.14
CA ARG A 33 -18.17 -1.03 -21.62
C ARG A 33 -18.00 -0.43 -23.02
N VAL A 34 -16.98 0.40 -23.19
CA VAL A 34 -16.61 0.97 -24.50
C VAL A 34 -15.94 -0.11 -25.34
N TYR A 35 -14.94 -0.79 -24.76
CA TYR A 35 -14.34 -1.98 -25.35
C TYR A 35 -13.85 -2.96 -24.28
N THR A 36 -13.70 -4.22 -24.64
CA THR A 36 -13.02 -5.22 -23.81
C THR A 36 -12.33 -6.25 -24.70
N LEU A 37 -11.09 -6.56 -24.35
CA LEU A 37 -10.36 -7.71 -24.87
C LEU A 37 -10.52 -8.86 -23.87
N MET A 38 -11.01 -9.99 -24.33
CA MET A 38 -11.20 -11.18 -23.50
C MET A 38 -10.42 -12.34 -24.08
N ALA A 39 -9.75 -13.09 -23.22
CA ALA A 39 -9.08 -14.32 -23.57
C ALA A 39 -9.49 -15.45 -22.64
N GLU A 40 -9.70 -16.64 -23.22
CA GLU A 40 -10.07 -17.85 -22.50
C GLU A 40 -8.93 -18.87 -22.57
N GLY A 41 -8.42 -19.28 -21.41
CA GLY A 41 -7.35 -20.26 -21.27
C GLY A 41 -7.81 -21.52 -20.52
N THR A 42 -6.99 -22.56 -20.51
CA THR A 42 -7.28 -23.78 -19.75
C THR A 42 -7.24 -23.57 -18.23
N GLY A 43 -6.48 -22.58 -17.76
CA GLY A 43 -6.35 -22.24 -16.34
C GLY A 43 -7.25 -21.08 -15.86
N GLY A 44 -8.15 -20.58 -16.71
CA GLY A 44 -9.04 -19.46 -16.40
C GLY A 44 -9.09 -18.39 -17.49
N ASN A 45 -9.76 -17.30 -17.19
CA ASN A 45 -10.07 -16.22 -18.12
C ASN A 45 -9.32 -14.93 -17.76
N SER A 46 -9.16 -14.07 -18.76
CA SER A 46 -8.69 -12.69 -18.58
C SER A 46 -9.57 -11.70 -19.32
N LYS A 47 -9.67 -10.49 -18.77
CA LYS A 47 -10.39 -9.36 -19.36
C LYS A 47 -9.60 -8.07 -19.12
N LEU A 48 -9.41 -7.27 -20.17
CA LEU A 48 -8.93 -5.90 -20.05
C LEU A 48 -9.78 -4.96 -20.91
N GLY A 49 -10.06 -3.75 -20.44
CA GLY A 49 -10.90 -2.83 -21.21
C GLY A 49 -11.26 -1.54 -20.51
N MET A 50 -11.89 -0.66 -21.27
CA MET A 50 -12.31 0.68 -20.85
C MET A 50 -13.84 0.75 -20.76
N ARG A 51 -14.32 1.41 -19.71
CA ARG A 51 -15.74 1.73 -19.47
C ARG A 51 -16.09 3.12 -20.01
N ASP A 52 -17.38 3.39 -20.12
CA ASP A 52 -17.93 4.66 -20.61
C ASP A 52 -17.65 5.84 -19.68
N ASP A 53 -17.47 5.57 -18.39
CA ASP A 53 -17.06 6.53 -17.36
C ASP A 53 -15.54 6.82 -17.34
N GLY A 54 -14.77 6.21 -18.26
CA GLY A 54 -13.32 6.40 -18.38
C GLY A 54 -12.49 5.47 -17.51
N ASN A 55 -13.10 4.58 -16.73
CA ASN A 55 -12.36 3.60 -15.93
C ASN A 55 -11.77 2.50 -16.81
N TYR A 56 -10.52 2.11 -16.51
CA TYR A 56 -9.83 1.01 -17.18
C TYR A 56 -9.56 -0.13 -16.20
N ASP A 57 -9.97 -1.35 -16.55
CA ASP A 57 -9.82 -2.53 -15.69
C ASP A 57 -8.92 -3.59 -16.34
N ILE A 58 -8.17 -4.29 -15.48
CA ILE A 58 -7.52 -5.56 -15.82
C ILE A 58 -7.95 -6.59 -14.79
N GLN A 59 -8.53 -7.70 -15.24
CA GLN A 59 -9.02 -8.79 -14.40
C GLN A 59 -8.50 -10.12 -14.94
N VAL A 60 -7.96 -10.96 -14.05
CA VAL A 60 -7.52 -12.32 -14.37
C VAL A 60 -7.91 -13.27 -13.24
N ASP A 61 -8.09 -14.53 -13.56
CA ASP A 61 -8.40 -15.56 -12.56
C ASP A 61 -7.16 -16.06 -11.78
N GLN A 62 -5.97 -15.88 -12.34
CA GLN A 62 -4.72 -16.40 -11.77
C GLN A 62 -3.74 -15.27 -11.45
N THR A 63 -2.83 -14.94 -12.37
CA THR A 63 -1.70 -14.04 -12.10
C THR A 63 -1.53 -12.99 -13.19
N ILE A 64 -1.31 -11.74 -12.79
CA ILE A 64 -0.75 -10.68 -13.65
C ILE A 64 0.72 -10.49 -13.27
N THR A 65 1.61 -10.52 -14.25
CA THR A 65 3.03 -10.22 -14.07
C THR A 65 3.38 -8.95 -14.84
N ILE A 66 3.92 -7.94 -14.14
CA ILE A 66 4.44 -6.71 -14.74
C ILE A 66 5.94 -6.67 -14.45
N ALA A 67 6.76 -6.69 -15.51
CA ALA A 67 8.21 -6.71 -15.40
C ALA A 67 8.85 -5.74 -16.40
N GLY A 68 9.85 -4.99 -15.94
CA GLY A 68 10.67 -4.11 -16.76
C GLY A 68 12.15 -4.47 -16.68
N GLY A 69 12.95 -4.02 -17.65
CA GLY A 69 14.40 -4.26 -17.64
C GLY A 69 14.84 -5.72 -17.88
N THR A 70 13.97 -6.57 -18.44
CA THR A 70 14.19 -8.02 -18.58
C THR A 70 15.36 -8.44 -19.48
N LYS A 71 15.96 -7.50 -20.23
CA LYS A 71 17.12 -7.76 -21.09
C LYS A 71 18.47 -7.62 -20.37
N GLY A 72 18.49 -7.46 -19.04
CA GLY A 72 19.70 -7.55 -18.21
C GLY A 72 20.68 -6.38 -18.33
N THR A 73 20.38 -5.37 -19.15
CA THR A 73 21.09 -4.10 -19.12
C THR A 73 20.31 -3.15 -18.19
N PRO A 74 20.91 -2.63 -17.11
CA PRO A 74 20.32 -1.56 -16.34
C PRO A 74 19.94 -0.45 -17.32
N PRO A 75 18.71 0.10 -17.27
CA PRO A 75 18.41 1.28 -18.05
C PRO A 75 19.39 2.35 -17.59
N ARG A 76 20.25 2.83 -18.50
CA ARG A 76 21.32 3.78 -18.18
C ARG A 76 20.77 5.04 -17.49
N ASP A 77 19.50 5.36 -17.75
CA ASP A 77 18.78 6.53 -17.28
C ASP A 77 17.27 6.27 -17.05
N GLY A 78 16.86 5.09 -16.57
CA GLY A 78 15.42 4.75 -16.54
C GLY A 78 14.95 3.77 -15.47
N ASN A 79 13.69 3.90 -15.12
CA ASN A 79 12.99 2.98 -14.22
C ASN A 79 12.47 1.77 -15.01
N GLY A 80 12.59 0.56 -14.44
CA GLY A 80 12.03 -0.65 -15.06
C GLY A 80 10.50 -0.60 -15.13
N VAL A 81 9.86 -0.24 -14.01
CA VAL A 81 8.40 -0.06 -13.89
C VAL A 81 8.13 1.19 -13.06
N VAL A 82 7.20 2.03 -13.52
CA VAL A 82 6.74 3.23 -12.80
C VAL A 82 5.23 3.19 -12.69
N ILE A 83 4.71 3.39 -11.48
CA ILE A 83 3.28 3.55 -11.21
C ILE A 83 3.10 4.91 -10.57
N THR A 84 2.40 5.82 -11.23
CA THR A 84 2.24 7.21 -10.80
C THR A 84 0.80 7.65 -10.98
N SER A 85 0.27 8.36 -9.99
CA SER A 85 -1.00 9.09 -10.07
C SER A 85 -0.70 10.58 -9.99
N VAL A 86 -1.14 11.35 -10.98
CA VAL A 86 -0.93 12.81 -11.02
C VAL A 86 -1.89 13.53 -10.08
N GLU A 87 -3.14 13.05 -10.04
CA GLU A 87 -4.17 13.50 -9.11
C GLU A 87 -4.79 12.29 -8.42
N GLY A 88 -5.42 12.49 -7.26
CA GLY A 88 -5.97 11.39 -6.47
C GLY A 88 -4.87 10.60 -5.74
N GLY A 89 -4.85 9.27 -5.89
CA GLY A 89 -3.89 8.41 -5.21
C GLY A 89 -3.87 6.97 -5.72
N ILE A 90 -2.85 6.23 -5.30
CA ILE A 90 -2.69 4.81 -5.63
C ILE A 90 -3.11 4.00 -4.41
N SER A 91 -4.06 3.08 -4.58
CA SER A 91 -4.43 2.11 -3.55
C SER A 91 -3.94 0.72 -3.94
N ILE A 92 -3.13 0.10 -3.09
CA ILE A 92 -2.70 -1.30 -3.23
C ILE A 92 -3.29 -2.08 -2.07
N THR A 93 -4.25 -2.96 -2.36
CA THR A 93 -4.99 -3.70 -1.34
C THR A 93 -4.89 -5.20 -1.61
N CYS A 94 -4.51 -5.97 -0.58
CA CYS A 94 -4.58 -7.43 -0.57
C CYS A 94 -5.67 -7.86 0.42
N GLN A 95 -6.87 -8.21 -0.07
CA GLN A 95 -8.00 -8.56 0.80
C GLN A 95 -7.81 -9.89 1.53
N LYS A 96 -7.13 -10.84 0.89
CA LYS A 96 -6.80 -12.16 1.46
C LYS A 96 -5.37 -12.50 1.06
N GLY A 97 -4.56 -12.89 2.05
CA GLY A 97 -3.17 -13.29 1.83
C GLY A 97 -2.18 -12.24 2.31
N LYS A 98 -1.04 -12.11 1.59
CA LYS A 98 0.11 -11.30 2.01
C LYS A 98 0.55 -10.37 0.89
N LEU A 99 0.64 -9.08 1.19
CA LEU A 99 1.40 -8.11 0.39
C LEU A 99 2.87 -8.15 0.83
N SER A 100 3.80 -8.34 -0.10
CA SER A 100 5.25 -8.34 0.17
C SER A 100 5.95 -7.34 -0.74
N LEU A 101 6.76 -6.46 -0.15
CA LEU A 101 7.66 -5.56 -0.86
C LEU A 101 9.09 -6.05 -0.59
N VAL A 102 9.82 -6.41 -1.65
CA VAL A 102 11.17 -6.96 -1.56
C VAL A 102 12.06 -6.17 -2.49
N ALA A 103 13.04 -5.48 -1.92
CA ALA A 103 14.04 -4.69 -2.62
C ALA A 103 15.29 -4.58 -1.73
N GLU A 104 16.40 -4.12 -2.31
CA GLU A 104 17.58 -3.73 -1.54
C GLU A 104 17.31 -2.51 -0.66
N GLU A 105 16.55 -1.55 -1.19
CA GLU A 105 16.14 -0.33 -0.50
C GLU A 105 14.65 -0.06 -0.74
N ILE A 106 13.95 0.39 0.32
CA ILE A 106 12.56 0.84 0.27
C ILE A 106 12.47 2.15 1.04
N GLU A 107 12.01 3.21 0.38
CA GLU A 107 11.80 4.52 0.98
C GLU A 107 10.30 4.84 1.09
N LEU A 108 9.85 5.28 2.27
CA LEU A 108 8.50 5.75 2.51
C LEU A 108 8.58 7.21 2.96
N VAL A 109 8.16 8.13 2.09
CA VAL A 109 8.22 9.57 2.34
C VAL A 109 6.81 10.17 2.26
N SER A 110 6.45 10.98 3.24
CA SER A 110 5.18 11.73 3.26
C SER A 110 5.44 13.14 3.77
N GLY A 111 4.79 14.12 3.15
CA GLY A 111 4.83 15.52 3.63
C GLY A 111 3.94 15.77 4.85
N LYS A 112 3.15 14.78 5.27
CA LYS A 112 2.27 14.86 6.44
C LYS A 112 2.47 13.63 7.33
N ASP A 113 1.72 12.57 7.05
CA ASP A 113 1.64 11.40 7.94
C ASP A 113 1.97 10.11 7.19
N ILE A 114 2.51 9.14 7.93
CA ILE A 114 2.62 7.74 7.54
C ILE A 114 1.99 6.92 8.67
N TRP A 115 0.91 6.20 8.36
CA TRP A 115 0.16 5.41 9.33
C TRP A 115 0.45 3.92 9.17
N CYS A 116 0.99 3.30 10.21
CA CYS A 116 1.23 1.86 10.29
C CYS A 116 0.41 1.28 11.44
N SER A 117 -0.52 0.35 11.15
CA SER A 117 -1.36 -0.26 12.18
C SER A 117 -1.53 -1.76 11.95
N ALA A 118 -1.55 -2.52 13.04
CA ALA A 118 -1.79 -3.96 13.05
C ALA A 118 -2.95 -4.28 13.99
N LEU A 119 -4.19 -4.17 13.49
CA LEU A 119 -5.40 -4.16 14.33
C LEU A 119 -5.62 -5.42 15.19
N GLY A 120 -5.15 -6.58 14.73
CA GLY A 120 -5.30 -7.86 15.44
C GLY A 120 -3.98 -8.56 15.74
N GLY A 121 -2.85 -7.89 15.54
CA GLY A 121 -1.53 -8.51 15.60
C GLY A 121 -0.46 -7.55 16.09
N GLN A 122 0.78 -7.82 15.66
CA GLN A 122 1.95 -7.02 16.05
C GLN A 122 2.68 -6.49 14.84
N MET A 123 3.28 -5.31 14.99
CA MET A 123 4.27 -4.78 14.06
C MET A 123 5.66 -5.19 14.55
N VAL A 124 6.44 -5.86 13.69
CA VAL A 124 7.78 -6.36 14.02
C VAL A 124 8.81 -5.71 13.11
N ILE A 125 9.77 -5.01 13.70
CA ILE A 125 10.94 -4.48 13.01
C ILE A 125 12.13 -5.35 13.40
N ASN A 126 12.53 -6.25 12.49
CA ASN A 126 13.71 -7.10 12.69
C ASN A 126 14.89 -6.52 11.93
N SER A 127 15.73 -5.75 12.63
CA SER A 127 16.92 -5.12 12.08
C SER A 127 18.07 -5.21 13.08
N LYS A 128 19.31 -5.25 12.57
CA LYS A 128 20.52 -5.11 13.41
C LYS A 128 20.59 -3.76 14.11
N LYS A 129 20.06 -2.69 13.48
CA LYS A 129 20.03 -1.33 14.02
C LYS A 129 18.75 -0.61 13.60
N CYS A 130 18.08 0.02 14.54
CA CYS A 130 16.90 0.84 14.29
C CYS A 130 17.06 2.18 15.01
N HIS A 131 16.84 3.29 14.30
CA HIS A 131 16.95 4.63 14.85
C HIS A 131 15.62 5.35 14.69
N PHE A 132 15.05 5.82 15.80
CA PHE A 132 13.90 6.69 15.82
C PHE A 132 14.37 8.12 16.11
N LYS A 133 14.21 9.01 15.14
CA LYS A 133 14.44 10.45 15.32
C LYS A 133 13.09 11.13 15.30
N VAL A 134 12.51 11.31 16.48
CA VAL A 134 11.18 11.87 16.65
C VAL A 134 11.24 13.02 17.64
N LYS A 135 10.34 14.01 17.48
CA LYS A 135 10.20 15.10 18.43
C LYS A 135 9.55 14.61 19.72
N ASP A 136 8.48 13.84 19.57
CA ASP A 136 7.70 13.28 20.66
C ASP A 136 7.51 11.78 20.39
N LEU A 137 7.73 10.97 21.42
CA LEU A 137 7.53 9.52 21.39
C LEU A 137 6.65 9.14 22.57
N ASP A 138 5.45 8.63 22.28
CA ASP A 138 4.56 8.06 23.28
C ASP A 138 4.73 6.55 23.32
N VAL A 139 5.07 6.03 24.50
CA VAL A 139 5.23 4.59 24.75
C VAL A 139 4.57 4.28 26.08
N ASP A 140 3.73 3.24 26.09
CA ASP A 140 3.27 2.66 27.35
C ASP A 140 4.45 2.02 28.09
N MET A 141 4.86 2.66 29.18
CA MET A 141 5.99 2.22 30.01
C MET A 141 5.77 0.82 30.61
N GLY A 142 4.53 0.37 30.78
CA GLY A 142 4.22 -0.99 31.27
C GLY A 142 4.49 -2.07 30.22
N MET A 143 4.57 -1.69 28.94
CA MET A 143 4.81 -2.59 27.81
C MET A 143 6.22 -2.47 27.25
N PHE A 144 6.98 -1.46 27.65
CA PHE A 144 8.39 -1.32 27.26
C PHE A 144 9.26 -2.35 27.99
N ARG A 145 9.56 -3.46 27.32
CA ARG A 145 10.51 -4.48 27.80
C ARG A 145 11.78 -4.42 26.96
N GLY A 146 12.77 -3.67 27.45
CA GLY A 146 14.10 -3.60 26.86
C GLY A 146 15.12 -4.44 27.63
N ASN A 147 16.06 -5.07 26.93
CA ASN A 147 17.30 -5.57 27.53
C ASN A 147 18.28 -4.40 27.67
N ASN A 148 17.89 -3.40 28.46
CA ASN A 148 18.69 -2.19 28.65
C ASN A 148 19.92 -2.54 29.48
N ILE A 149 21.12 -2.29 28.97
CA ILE A 149 22.34 -2.33 29.79
C ILE A 149 22.54 -0.98 30.51
N PRO A 150 23.23 -0.94 31.66
CA PRO A 150 23.52 0.32 32.35
C PRO A 150 24.19 1.33 31.41
N GLY A 151 23.56 2.49 31.21
CA GLY A 151 24.00 3.54 30.27
C GLY A 151 23.12 3.70 29.02
N ASP A 152 22.24 2.74 28.70
CA ASP A 152 21.34 2.82 27.54
C ASP A 152 20.18 3.80 27.75
N VAL A 153 19.72 3.92 29.00
CA VAL A 153 18.67 4.86 29.40
C VAL A 153 19.29 5.90 30.31
N VAL A 154 19.49 7.10 29.76
CA VAL A 154 19.94 8.26 30.52
C VAL A 154 18.76 9.19 30.73
N VAL A 155 18.32 9.34 31.97
CA VAL A 155 17.32 10.35 32.35
C VAL A 155 18.05 11.69 32.38
N ARG A 156 17.63 12.62 31.53
CA ARG A 156 18.28 13.95 31.43
C ARG A 156 18.00 14.81 32.67
N ASP A 157 16.79 14.73 33.22
CA ASP A 157 16.36 15.48 34.40
C ASP A 157 15.52 14.59 35.33
N ALA A 158 15.96 14.43 36.58
CA ALA A 158 15.20 13.78 37.65
C ALA A 158 14.67 14.85 38.62
N GLY A 159 13.38 15.18 38.53
CA GLY A 159 12.72 16.06 39.50
C GLY A 159 12.14 15.25 40.66
N PHE A 160 12.59 15.53 41.89
CA PHE A 160 12.00 14.94 43.10
C PHE A 160 10.83 15.81 43.58
N LEU A 161 9.64 15.20 43.71
CA LEU A 161 8.46 15.84 44.26
C LEU A 161 8.42 15.56 45.77
N ALA A 162 9.06 16.42 46.56
CA ALA A 162 9.02 16.32 48.01
C ALA A 162 7.72 16.92 48.56
N LYS A 163 6.80 16.08 49.05
CA LYS A 163 5.67 16.53 49.86
C LYS A 163 6.13 16.64 51.31
N VAL A 164 6.51 17.84 51.74
CA VAL A 164 6.76 18.12 53.17
C VAL A 164 5.43 18.29 53.89
N CYS A 165 5.18 17.42 54.87
CA CYS A 165 4.09 17.61 55.83
C CYS A 165 4.60 18.53 56.96
N ALA A 166 3.70 19.32 57.55
CA ALA A 166 4.01 20.18 58.68
C ALA A 166 4.72 19.38 59.79
N GLY A 167 5.93 19.82 60.18
CA GLY A 167 6.78 19.15 61.17
C GLY A 167 7.95 18.34 60.61
N THR A 168 8.19 18.36 59.30
CA THR A 168 9.38 17.72 58.71
C THR A 168 10.57 18.69 58.74
N GLU A 169 11.57 18.42 59.56
CA GLU A 169 12.86 19.13 59.52
C GLU A 169 13.84 18.39 58.61
N VAL A 170 14.37 19.10 57.61
CA VAL A 170 15.41 18.60 56.71
C VAL A 170 16.76 19.04 57.28
N ASN A 171 17.50 18.09 57.85
CA ASN A 171 18.86 18.33 58.33
C ASN A 171 19.85 18.14 57.19
N PHE A 172 20.41 19.22 56.67
CA PHE A 172 21.56 19.16 55.77
C PHE A 172 22.82 19.06 56.63
N GLN A 173 23.38 17.85 56.75
CA GLN A 173 24.75 17.73 57.25
C GLN A 173 25.71 18.21 56.16
N GLN A 174 26.46 19.27 56.45
CA GLN A 174 27.56 19.79 55.64
C GLN A 174 28.75 18.84 55.63
#